data_AF-A0A538IIU2-F1
#
_entry.id   AF-A0A538IIU2-F1
#
_cell.length_a   1.000
_cell.length_b   1.000
_cell.length_c   1.000
_cell.angle_alpha   90.00
_cell.angle_beta   90.00
_cell.angle_gamma   90.00
#
_symmetry.space_group_name_H-M   'P 1'
#
loop_
_entity.id
_entity.type
_entity.pdbx_description
1 polymer ?
#
loop_
_entity_poly.entity_id
_entity_poly.type
_entity_poly.pdbx_seq_one_letter_code
_entity_poly.pdbx_strand_id
1 'polypeptide(L)'
;MAQPLQQGEIDALSADADRFLAELDEETYLHFAGLKETYDLAPIYERHERLTQLDTALGLGASVDGDRRRRELWKFACEGYLGNFVSEEAERVAELEATLTATVDGEEIPYRMLKPRLGNEDDREARARMEAARNELARRRGLRRPVPELRLPARRPRGPMPPPPRRDR
;
A
#
# COMPACT_ATOMS: atom_id res chain seq x y z
N MET A 1 -26.96 3.46 12.61
CA MET A 1 -25.71 4.23 12.77
C MET A 1 -24.87 3.49 13.79
N ALA A 2 -23.56 3.33 13.56
CA ALA A 2 -22.68 2.68 14.52
C ALA A 2 -22.60 3.52 15.81
N GLN A 3 -22.54 2.85 16.96
CA GLN A 3 -22.41 3.51 18.25
C GLN A 3 -20.95 3.92 18.49
N PRO A 4 -20.69 5.05 19.17
CA PRO A 4 -19.34 5.40 19.56
C PRO A 4 -18.78 4.36 20.55
N LEU A 5 -17.53 3.98 20.34
CA LEU A 5 -16.77 3.10 21.23
C LEU A 5 -16.38 3.82 22.52
N GLN A 6 -16.29 3.05 23.60
CA GLN A 6 -15.81 3.54 24.89
C GLN A 6 -14.28 3.72 24.89
N GLN A 7 -13.76 4.56 25.79
CA GLN A 7 -12.33 4.86 25.85
C GLN A 7 -11.47 3.60 26.04
N GLY A 8 -11.87 2.67 26.91
CA GLY A 8 -11.13 1.41 27.10
C GLY A 8 -11.08 0.51 25.86
N GLU A 9 -12.11 0.56 25.01
CA GLU A 9 -12.11 -0.17 23.74
C GLU A 9 -11.16 0.48 22.74
N ILE A 10 -11.16 1.81 22.69
CA ILE A 10 -10.24 2.59 21.84
C ILE A 10 -8.78 2.32 22.25
N ASP A 11 -8.49 2.29 23.55
CA ASP A 11 -7.16 2.01 24.07
C ASP A 11 -6.71 0.58 23.72
N ALA A 12 -7.62 -0.40 23.84
CA ALA A 12 -7.35 -1.78 23.44
C ALA A 12 -7.07 -1.91 21.94
N LEU A 13 -7.86 -1.24 21.10
CA LEU A 13 -7.65 -1.21 19.65
C LEU A 13 -6.34 -0.51 19.29
N SER A 14 -5.98 0.57 19.99
CA SER A 14 -4.69 1.24 19.77
C SER A 14 -3.52 0.32 20.10
N ALA A 15 -3.56 -0.39 21.23
CA ALA A 15 -2.51 -1.32 21.62
C ALA A 15 -2.43 -2.55 20.69
N ASP A 16 -3.56 -2.96 20.13
CA ASP A 16 -3.60 -4.03 19.15
C ASP A 16 -3.06 -3.59 17.79
N ALA A 17 -3.31 -2.34 17.37
CA ALA A 17 -2.78 -1.78 16.14
C ALA A 17 -1.24 -1.75 16.13
N ASP A 18 -0.62 -1.44 17.27
CA ASP A 18 0.84 -1.48 17.41
C ASP A 18 1.40 -2.90 17.21
N ARG A 19 0.72 -3.93 17.74
CA ARG A 19 1.12 -5.34 17.54
C ARG A 19 0.93 -5.77 16.09
N PHE A 20 -0.22 -5.44 15.51
CA PHE A 20 -0.52 -5.76 14.12
C PHE A 20 0.52 -5.18 13.16
N LEU A 21 0.92 -3.92 13.36
CA LEU A 21 1.97 -3.28 12.55
C LEU A 21 3.31 -4.00 12.71
N ALA A 22 3.70 -4.35 13.93
CA ALA A 22 4.94 -5.08 14.17
C ALA A 22 4.95 -6.45 13.46
N GLU A 23 3.85 -7.19 13.51
CA GLU A 23 3.72 -8.48 12.83
C GLU A 23 3.73 -8.33 11.30
N LEU A 24 3.04 -7.32 10.74
CA LEU A 24 3.08 -7.03 9.31
C LEU A 24 4.48 -6.62 8.83
N ASP A 25 5.19 -5.78 9.58
CA ASP A 25 6.53 -5.34 9.25
C ASP A 25 7.52 -6.50 9.31
N GLU A 26 7.43 -7.37 10.32
CA GLU A 26 8.24 -8.58 10.43
C GLU A 26 7.99 -9.53 9.26
N GLU A 27 6.73 -9.82 8.95
CA GLU A 27 6.34 -10.70 7.84
C GLU A 27 6.85 -10.16 6.50
N THR A 28 6.66 -8.85 6.27
CA THR A 28 7.15 -8.16 5.07
C THR A 28 8.68 -8.22 5.00
N TYR A 29 9.37 -7.96 6.10
CA TYR A 29 10.83 -8.06 6.13
C TYR A 29 11.31 -9.47 5.81
N LEU A 30 10.79 -10.49 6.50
CA LEU A 30 11.21 -11.87 6.32
C LEU A 30 11.00 -12.33 4.88
N HIS A 31 9.83 -12.03 4.30
CA HIS A 31 9.51 -12.44 2.95
C HIS A 31 10.36 -11.71 1.88
N PHE A 32 10.47 -10.39 1.95
CA PHE A 32 11.19 -9.61 0.93
C PHE A 32 12.72 -9.67 1.10
N ALA A 33 13.23 -10.03 2.28
CA ALA A 33 14.64 -10.36 2.50
C ALA A 33 15.00 -11.80 2.07
N GLY A 34 14.03 -12.62 1.67
CA GLY A 34 14.25 -14.02 1.30
C GLY A 34 14.53 -14.95 2.50
N LEU A 35 14.17 -14.51 3.72
CA LEU A 35 14.30 -15.29 4.96
C LEU A 35 13.09 -16.19 5.20
N LYS A 36 11.99 -15.94 4.49
CA LYS A 36 10.76 -16.74 4.49
C LYS A 36 10.24 -16.88 3.07
N GLU A 37 9.86 -18.11 2.70
CA GLU A 37 9.39 -18.43 1.35
C GLU A 37 7.97 -17.93 1.08
N THR A 38 7.07 -18.09 2.05
CA THR A 38 5.67 -17.66 1.96
C THR A 38 5.50 -16.23 2.46
N TYR A 39 4.39 -15.59 2.07
CA TYR A 39 3.94 -14.30 2.59
C TYR A 39 2.58 -14.51 3.23
N ASP A 40 2.53 -14.62 4.56
CA ASP A 40 1.36 -15.06 5.30
C ASP A 40 0.67 -13.87 6.00
N LEU A 41 -0.04 -13.06 5.21
CA LEU A 41 -0.83 -11.93 5.70
C LEU A 41 -2.13 -12.37 6.37
N ALA A 42 -2.88 -13.29 5.77
CA ALA A 42 -4.17 -13.76 6.25
C ALA A 42 -4.13 -14.20 7.72
N PRO A 43 -3.14 -15.00 8.17
CA PRO A 43 -3.02 -15.36 9.59
C PRO A 43 -2.79 -14.16 10.51
N ILE A 44 -2.11 -13.11 10.06
CA ILE A 44 -1.92 -11.87 10.85
C ILE A 44 -3.25 -11.12 10.96
N TYR A 45 -3.97 -10.99 9.85
CA TYR A 45 -5.30 -10.37 9.83
C TYR A 45 -6.31 -11.15 10.69
N GLU A 46 -6.27 -12.48 10.70
CA GLU A 46 -7.14 -13.32 11.54
C GLU A 46 -6.87 -13.08 13.04
N ARG A 47 -5.60 -13.03 13.47
CA ARG A 47 -5.24 -12.71 14.87
C ARG A 47 -5.75 -11.34 15.31
N HIS A 48 -5.83 -10.40 14.37
CA HIS A 48 -6.19 -9.01 14.58
C HIS A 48 -7.55 -8.64 13.96
N GLU A 49 -8.45 -9.62 13.81
CA GLU A 49 -9.68 -9.45 13.01
C GLU A 49 -10.53 -8.26 13.47
N ARG A 50 -10.58 -8.02 14.79
CA ARG A 50 -11.39 -6.94 15.36
C ARG A 50 -10.94 -5.57 14.84
N LEU A 51 -9.65 -5.34 14.63
CA LEU A 51 -9.13 -4.07 14.09
C LEU A 51 -9.58 -3.79 12.66
N THR A 52 -9.83 -4.86 11.90
CA THR A 52 -10.02 -4.80 10.45
C THR A 52 -11.46 -5.12 10.05
N GLN A 53 -12.39 -5.13 11.01
CA GLN A 53 -13.82 -5.23 10.76
C GLN A 53 -14.43 -3.86 10.42
N LEU A 54 -15.40 -3.87 9.50
CA LEU A 54 -16.14 -2.67 9.11
C LEU A 54 -16.83 -2.00 10.31
N ASP A 55 -17.42 -2.78 11.20
CA ASP A 55 -18.12 -2.26 12.38
C ASP A 55 -17.16 -1.52 13.33
N THR A 56 -15.92 -2.00 13.49
CA THR A 56 -14.88 -1.32 14.25
C THR A 56 -14.51 0.01 13.62
N ALA A 57 -14.32 0.05 12.29
CA ALA A 57 -14.03 1.28 11.57
C ALA A 57 -15.18 2.30 11.69
N LEU A 58 -16.44 1.85 11.60
CA LEU A 58 -17.61 2.70 11.77
C LEU A 58 -17.75 3.22 13.22
N GLY A 59 -17.50 2.37 14.22
CA GLY A 59 -17.51 2.73 15.64
C GLY A 59 -16.42 3.75 15.99
N LEU A 60 -15.19 3.53 15.51
CA LEU A 60 -14.09 4.50 15.65
C LEU A 60 -14.42 5.83 14.99
N GLY A 61 -15.03 5.81 13.80
CA GLY A 61 -15.50 7.01 13.10
C GLY A 61 -16.54 7.79 13.91
N ALA A 62 -17.49 7.09 14.54
CA ALA A 62 -18.48 7.69 15.43
C ALA A 62 -17.88 8.27 16.72
N SER A 63 -16.71 7.78 17.14
CA SER A 63 -15.99 8.28 18.32
C SER A 63 -15.06 9.47 18.04
N VAL A 64 -14.78 9.85 16.79
CA VAL A 64 -13.85 10.96 16.49
C VAL A 64 -14.37 12.29 17.04
N ASP A 65 -13.56 12.94 17.88
CA ASP A 65 -13.93 14.14 18.66
C ASP A 65 -12.94 15.29 18.50
N GLY A 66 -12.12 15.27 17.44
CA GLY A 66 -11.06 16.25 17.20
C GLY A 66 -9.68 15.82 17.68
N ASP A 67 -9.58 14.79 18.53
CA ASP A 67 -8.29 14.17 18.86
C ASP A 67 -7.65 13.57 17.59
N ARG A 68 -6.41 13.98 17.34
CA ARG A 68 -5.60 13.45 16.24
C ARG A 68 -5.40 11.95 16.39
N ARG A 69 -5.09 11.43 17.58
CA ARG A 69 -4.80 10.00 17.77
C ARG A 69 -5.99 9.13 17.38
N ARG A 70 -7.18 9.50 17.84
CA ARG A 70 -8.42 8.79 17.51
C ARG A 70 -8.73 8.85 16.02
N ARG A 71 -8.50 9.99 15.36
CA ARG A 71 -8.66 10.11 13.91
C ARG A 71 -7.66 9.24 13.14
N GLU A 72 -6.40 9.18 13.55
CA GLU A 72 -5.42 8.33 12.88
C GLU A 72 -5.74 6.84 13.10
N LEU A 73 -6.19 6.44 14.29
CA LEU A 73 -6.68 5.07 14.54
C LEU A 73 -7.90 4.72 13.68
N TRP A 74 -8.81 5.66 13.48
CA TRP A 74 -9.94 5.47 12.56
C TRP A 74 -9.48 5.24 11.10
N LYS A 75 -8.53 6.05 10.60
CA LYS A 75 -7.96 5.84 9.26
C LYS A 75 -7.29 4.48 9.16
N PHE A 76 -6.52 4.11 10.18
CA PHE A 76 -5.87 2.80 10.27
C PHE A 76 -6.88 1.66 10.17
N ALA A 77 -8.01 1.72 10.91
CA ALA A 77 -9.05 0.70 10.81
C ALA A 77 -9.71 0.65 9.43
N CYS A 78 -9.91 1.79 8.76
CA CYS A 78 -10.41 1.83 7.38
C CYS A 78 -9.42 1.19 6.39
N GLU A 79 -8.13 1.52 6.50
CA GLU A 79 -7.06 0.94 5.68
C GLU A 79 -6.92 -0.56 5.96
N GLY A 80 -6.99 -0.96 7.23
CA GLY A 80 -6.95 -2.35 7.67
C GLY A 80 -8.13 -3.17 7.16
N TYR A 81 -9.35 -2.64 7.17
CA TYR A 81 -10.52 -3.31 6.57
C TYR A 81 -10.33 -3.59 5.08
N LEU A 82 -9.88 -2.58 4.33
CA LEU A 82 -9.60 -2.74 2.90
C LEU A 82 -8.42 -3.70 2.66
N GLY A 83 -7.38 -3.62 3.49
CA GLY A 83 -6.22 -4.50 3.44
C GLY A 83 -6.57 -5.96 3.71
N ASN A 84 -7.41 -6.23 4.71
CA ASN A 84 -7.90 -7.57 5.01
C ASN A 84 -8.67 -8.17 3.83
N PHE A 85 -9.54 -7.36 3.22
CA PHE A 85 -10.35 -7.77 2.07
C PHE A 85 -9.52 -8.21 0.85
N VAL A 86 -8.28 -7.73 0.71
CA VAL A 86 -7.38 -8.05 -0.41
C VAL A 86 -6.12 -8.80 0.03
N SER A 87 -6.09 -9.32 1.25
CA SER A 87 -4.90 -9.94 1.85
C SER A 87 -4.44 -11.14 1.02
N GLU A 88 -5.31 -12.10 0.72
CA GLU A 88 -4.99 -13.26 -0.11
C GLU A 88 -4.50 -12.88 -1.51
N GLU A 89 -5.07 -11.85 -2.15
CA GLU A 89 -4.59 -11.36 -3.43
C GLU A 89 -3.19 -10.75 -3.32
N ALA A 90 -2.89 -10.03 -2.23
CA ALA A 90 -1.57 -9.50 -1.96
C ALA A 90 -0.53 -10.62 -1.75
N GLU A 91 -0.90 -11.68 -1.03
CA GLU A 91 -0.07 -12.89 -0.89
C GLU A 91 0.25 -13.52 -2.24
N ARG A 92 -0.78 -13.81 -3.06
CA ARG A 92 -0.61 -14.39 -4.40
C ARG A 92 0.27 -13.52 -5.30
N VAL A 93 0.14 -12.20 -5.21
CA VAL A 93 0.99 -11.26 -5.95
C VAL A 93 2.43 -11.36 -5.49
N ALA A 94 2.68 -11.33 -4.17
CA ALA A 94 4.02 -11.42 -3.61
C ALA A 94 4.68 -12.76 -4.01
N GLU A 95 4.00 -13.89 -3.82
CA GLU A 95 4.48 -15.21 -4.22
C GLU A 95 4.81 -15.27 -5.71
N LEU A 96 3.92 -14.77 -6.57
CA LEU A 96 4.18 -14.70 -7.99
C LEU A 96 5.45 -13.88 -8.27
N GLU A 97 5.58 -12.68 -7.70
CA GLU A 97 6.78 -11.85 -7.84
C GLU A 97 8.06 -12.53 -7.36
N ALA A 98 8.00 -13.38 -6.32
CA ALA A 98 9.16 -14.13 -5.82
C ALA A 98 9.69 -15.14 -6.84
N THR A 99 8.80 -15.72 -7.65
CA THR A 99 9.15 -16.75 -8.65
C THR A 99 9.56 -16.19 -10.02
N LEU A 100 9.37 -14.88 -10.24
CA LEU A 100 9.59 -14.28 -11.55
C LEU A 100 11.04 -13.86 -11.76
N THR A 101 11.54 -14.13 -12.97
CA THR A 101 12.84 -13.69 -13.47
C THR A 101 12.66 -13.03 -14.83
N ALA A 102 13.37 -11.91 -15.05
CA ALA A 102 13.43 -11.22 -16.32
C ALA A 102 14.81 -11.41 -16.96
N THR A 103 14.84 -11.65 -18.26
CA THR A 103 16.07 -11.65 -19.05
C THR A 103 16.32 -10.22 -19.59
N VAL A 104 17.44 -9.61 -19.23
CA VAL A 104 17.85 -8.28 -19.73
C VAL A 104 19.28 -8.38 -20.25
N ASP A 105 19.50 -8.06 -21.53
CA ASP A 105 20.82 -8.12 -22.17
C ASP A 105 21.54 -9.50 -21.99
N GLY A 106 20.75 -10.58 -21.90
CA GLY A 106 21.24 -11.95 -21.68
C GLY A 106 21.45 -12.36 -20.22
N GLU A 107 21.25 -11.45 -19.27
CA GLU A 107 21.31 -11.72 -17.83
C GLU A 107 19.92 -12.05 -17.26
N GLU A 108 19.84 -13.09 -16.44
CA GLU A 108 18.65 -13.42 -15.65
C GLU A 108 18.64 -12.61 -14.35
N ILE A 109 17.64 -11.73 -14.20
CA ILE A 109 17.48 -10.83 -13.06
C ILE A 109 16.16 -11.16 -12.35
N PRO A 110 16.16 -11.55 -11.05
CA PRO A 110 14.94 -11.75 -10.29
C PRO A 110 14.06 -10.49 -10.32
N TYR A 111 12.75 -10.66 -10.46
CA TYR A 111 11.82 -9.54 -10.65
C TYR A 111 11.92 -8.50 -9.52
N ARG A 112 12.08 -8.96 -8.28
CA ARG A 112 12.29 -8.11 -7.09
C ARG A 112 13.57 -7.28 -7.15
N MET A 113 14.60 -7.76 -7.85
CA MET A 113 15.88 -7.07 -8.01
C MET A 113 15.90 -6.03 -9.12
N LEU A 114 14.89 -6.03 -10.02
CA LEU A 114 14.82 -5.05 -11.10
C LEU A 114 14.70 -3.62 -10.57
N LYS A 115 13.87 -3.38 -9.54
CA LYS A 115 13.66 -2.02 -9.00
C LYS A 115 14.92 -1.44 -8.33
N PRO A 116 15.64 -2.15 -7.44
CA PRO A 116 16.92 -1.70 -6.92
C PRO A 116 17.96 -1.44 -8.02
N ARG A 117 18.09 -2.36 -8.99
CA ARG A 117 19.04 -2.18 -10.11
C ARG A 117 18.72 -0.96 -10.96
N LEU A 118 17.44 -0.76 -11.31
CA LEU A 118 16.99 0.45 -12.03
C LEU A 118 17.35 1.76 -11.32
N GLY A 119 17.25 1.77 -9.98
CA GLY A 119 17.57 2.95 -9.18
C GLY A 119 19.06 3.25 -9.09
N ASN A 120 19.91 2.23 -9.25
CA ASN A 120 21.37 2.33 -9.17
C ASN A 120 22.06 2.34 -10.54
N GLU A 121 21.35 2.03 -11.62
CA GLU A 121 21.87 2.08 -12.98
C GLU A 121 22.07 3.53 -13.41
N ASP A 122 23.27 3.88 -13.88
CA ASP A 122 23.63 5.22 -14.34
C ASP A 122 23.31 5.41 -15.83
N ASP A 123 23.50 4.36 -16.65
CA ASP A 123 23.22 4.41 -18.07
C ASP A 123 21.71 4.49 -18.34
N ARG A 124 21.30 5.58 -18.99
CA ARG A 124 19.90 5.83 -19.34
C ARG A 124 19.33 4.78 -20.28
N GLU A 125 20.10 4.29 -21.24
CA GLU A 125 19.61 3.30 -22.20
C GLU A 125 19.48 1.92 -21.56
N ALA A 126 20.47 1.51 -20.77
CA ALA A 126 20.38 0.30 -19.96
C ALA A 126 19.17 0.33 -19.02
N ARG A 127 18.97 1.45 -18.32
CA ARG A 127 17.80 1.66 -17.44
C ARG A 127 16.48 1.55 -18.21
N ALA A 128 16.40 2.11 -19.41
CA ALA A 128 15.20 2.04 -20.25
C ALA A 128 14.89 0.60 -20.71
N ARG A 129 15.90 -0.18 -21.12
CA ARG A 129 15.72 -1.59 -21.49
C ARG A 129 15.25 -2.44 -20.31
N MET A 130 15.83 -2.23 -19.13
CA MET A 130 15.45 -2.94 -17.91
C MET A 130 14.01 -2.59 -17.47
N GLU A 131 13.60 -1.32 -17.55
CA GLU A 131 12.23 -0.89 -17.23
C GLU A 131 11.22 -1.45 -18.26
N ALA A 132 11.59 -1.53 -19.54
CA ALA A 132 10.77 -2.17 -20.56
C ALA A 132 10.59 -3.67 -20.28
N ALA A 133 11.66 -4.39 -19.96
CA ALA A 133 11.61 -5.82 -19.61
C ALA A 133 10.74 -6.07 -18.37
N ARG A 134 10.88 -5.23 -17.33
CA ARG A 134 10.05 -5.29 -16.12
C ARG A 134 8.56 -5.10 -16.44
N ASN A 135 8.23 -4.08 -17.24
CA ASN A 135 6.84 -3.78 -17.61
C ASN A 135 6.23 -4.86 -18.50
N GLU A 136 7.00 -5.42 -19.44
CA GLU A 136 6.57 -6.53 -20.27
C GLU A 136 6.25 -7.76 -19.42
N LEU A 137 7.17 -8.13 -18.52
CA LEU A 137 7.00 -9.27 -17.63
C LEU A 137 5.78 -9.10 -16.73
N ALA A 138 5.61 -7.93 -16.11
CA ALA A 138 4.48 -7.61 -15.26
C ALA A 138 3.14 -7.69 -16.03
N ARG A 139 3.10 -7.20 -17.28
CA ARG A 139 1.91 -7.27 -18.13
C ARG A 139 1.57 -8.72 -18.50
N ARG A 140 2.57 -9.48 -18.96
CA ARG A 140 2.41 -10.89 -19.37
C ARG A 140 1.90 -11.77 -18.23
N ARG A 141 2.31 -11.46 -16.99
CA ARG A 141 1.92 -12.20 -15.78
C ARG A 141 0.67 -11.64 -15.10
N GLY A 142 0.07 -10.57 -15.63
CA GLY A 142 -1.14 -9.97 -15.06
C GLY A 142 -0.93 -9.16 -13.79
N LEU A 143 0.32 -8.95 -13.34
CA LEU A 143 0.68 -8.11 -12.19
C LEU A 143 0.34 -6.63 -12.41
N ARG A 144 0.26 -6.21 -13.67
CA ARG A 144 -0.14 -4.85 -14.03
C ARG A 144 -1.19 -4.92 -15.12
N ARG A 145 -2.40 -4.46 -14.82
CA ARG A 145 -3.38 -4.16 -15.87
C ARG A 145 -2.87 -2.98 -16.71
N PRO A 146 -3.09 -2.97 -18.03
CA PRO A 146 -2.91 -1.75 -18.79
C PRO A 146 -3.76 -0.69 -18.11
N VAL A 147 -3.13 0.42 -17.69
CA VAL A 147 -3.89 1.59 -17.26
C VAL A 147 -4.73 1.95 -18.48
N PRO A 148 -6.08 1.92 -18.41
CA PRO A 148 -6.89 2.47 -19.49
C PRO A 148 -6.35 3.87 -19.73
N GLU A 149 -6.24 4.32 -20.98
CA GLU A 149 -5.98 5.75 -21.21
C GLU A 149 -7.06 6.54 -20.48
N LEU A 150 -6.76 6.98 -19.27
CA LEU A 150 -7.54 7.96 -18.55
C LEU A 150 -7.42 9.17 -19.45
N ARG A 151 -8.43 9.39 -20.30
CA ARG A 151 -8.74 10.71 -20.83
C ARG A 151 -8.98 11.58 -19.62
N LEU A 152 -7.88 12.09 -19.06
CA LEU A 152 -7.92 13.15 -18.08
C LEU A 152 -8.76 14.23 -18.75
N PRO A 153 -9.87 14.67 -18.13
CA PRO A 153 -10.62 15.79 -18.68
C PRO A 153 -9.62 16.92 -18.91
N ALA A 154 -9.68 17.54 -20.09
CA ALA A 154 -8.81 18.65 -20.44
C ALA A 154 -8.71 19.58 -19.23
N ARG A 155 -7.47 19.83 -18.76
CA ARG A 155 -7.24 20.73 -17.64
C ARG A 155 -8.06 21.99 -17.90
N ARG A 156 -9.05 22.28 -17.04
CA ARG A 156 -9.78 23.55 -17.13
C ARG A 156 -8.72 24.65 -17.20
N PRO A 157 -8.82 25.61 -18.13
CA PRO A 157 -7.90 26.72 -18.17
C PRO A 157 -7.87 27.33 -16.77
N ARG A 158 -6.66 27.46 -16.19
CA ARG A 158 -6.50 28.18 -14.93
C ARG A 158 -7.08 29.57 -15.20
N GLY A 159 -8.18 29.90 -14.52
CA GLY A 159 -8.69 31.27 -14.50
C GLY A 159 -7.58 32.22 -14.04
N PRO A 160 -7.69 33.51 -14.36
CA PRO A 160 -6.70 34.50 -13.95
C PRO A 160 -6.47 34.39 -12.44
N MET A 161 -5.19 34.35 -12.05
CA MET A 161 -4.81 34.33 -10.65
C MET A 161 -5.44 35.56 -9.97
N PRO A 162 -6.14 35.40 -8.82
CA PRO A 162 -6.66 36.54 -8.10
C PRO A 162 -5.51 37.48 -7.71
N PRO A 163 -5.72 38.80 -7.74
CA PRO A 163 -4.68 39.75 -7.35
C PRO A 163 -4.27 39.49 -5.90
N PRO A 164 -2.97 39.65 -5.56
CA PRO A 164 -2.52 39.52 -4.19
C PRO A 164 -3.27 40.50 -3.28
N PRO A 165 -3.56 40.12 -2.03
CA PRO A 165 -4.25 41.02 -1.09
C PRO A 165 -3.45 42.31 -0.95
N ARG A 166 -4.15 43.46 -1.06
CA ARG A 166 -3.55 44.76 -0.81
C ARG A 166 -3.08 44.76 0.65
N ARG A 167 -1.79 44.98 0.87
CA ARG A 167 -1.29 45.34 2.19
C ARG A 167 -1.81 46.74 2.49
N ASP A 168 -2.78 46.84 3.39
CA ASP A 168 -3.10 48.10 4.04
C ASP A 168 -1.83 48.59 4.76
N ARG A 169 -1.45 49.83 4.47
CA ARG A 169 -0.34 50.54 5.13
C ARG A 169 -0.83 51.13 6.44
#